data_AF-A0A6M5JKL2-F1
#
_entry.id   AF-A0A6M5JKL2-F1
#
_cell.length_a   1.000
_cell.length_b   1.000
_cell.length_c   1.000
_cell.angle_alpha   90.00
_cell.angle_beta   90.00
_cell.angle_gamma   90.00
#
_symmetry.space_group_name_H-M   'P 1'
#
loop_
_entity.id
_entity.type
_entity.pdbx_description
1 polymer ?
#
loop_
_entity_poly.entity_id
_entity_poly.type
_entity_poly.pdbx_seq_one_letter_code
_entity_poly.pdbx_strand_id
1 'polypeptide(L)'
;MVEKVRHQLFLPRPISDRLEALAAKPGASKSSILVDAVTAWLNRRGGSELDDRFGLRLDRLSTALSRIERDGHVTLETLALFIRFELSIQAPLAENDAAGRALARDRFQAFVMQVGRQVAAGKRTLGQTEQHR
;
A
#
# COMPACT_ATOMS: atom_id res chain seq x y z
N MET A 1 -38.94 18.17 -19.89
CA MET A 1 -39.37 16.75 -19.81
C MET A 1 -38.39 15.94 -20.62
N VAL A 2 -37.78 14.91 -20.04
CA VAL A 2 -36.91 13.98 -20.79
C VAL A 2 -37.81 13.10 -21.66
N GLU A 3 -37.46 12.93 -22.93
CA GLU A 3 -38.19 12.06 -23.86
C GLU A 3 -38.08 10.59 -23.43
N LYS A 4 -39.21 9.86 -23.45
CA LYS A 4 -39.27 8.46 -23.04
C LYS A 4 -39.42 7.57 -24.27
N VAL A 5 -38.43 6.72 -24.53
CA VAL A 5 -38.46 5.72 -25.61
C VAL A 5 -39.00 4.40 -25.07
N ARG A 6 -39.96 3.79 -25.77
CA ARG A 6 -40.52 2.48 -25.41
C ARG A 6 -39.61 1.36 -25.91
N HIS A 7 -39.13 0.53 -25.00
CA HIS A 7 -38.39 -0.69 -25.32
C HIS A 7 -39.27 -1.93 -25.10
N GLN A 8 -39.30 -2.85 -26.06
CA GLN A 8 -39.87 -4.19 -25.88
C GLN A 8 -38.73 -5.15 -25.51
N LEU A 9 -38.83 -5.74 -24.32
CA LEU A 9 -37.80 -6.60 -23.74
C LEU A 9 -38.47 -7.87 -23.22
N PHE A 10 -37.80 -9.01 -23.37
CA PHE A 10 -38.24 -10.25 -22.76
C PHE A 10 -37.48 -10.46 -21.44
N LEU A 11 -38.23 -10.69 -20.36
CA LEU A 11 -37.67 -11.07 -19.06
C LEU A 11 -37.95 -12.55 -18.80
N PRO A 12 -36.97 -13.33 -18.33
CA PRO A 12 -37.24 -14.67 -17.81
C PRO A 12 -38.31 -14.61 -16.73
N ARG A 13 -39.19 -15.61 -16.69
CA ARG A 13 -40.34 -15.65 -15.77
C ARG A 13 -39.97 -15.37 -14.30
N PRO A 14 -38.91 -15.98 -13.73
CA PRO A 14 -38.50 -15.69 -12.35
C PRO A 14 -38.11 -14.22 -12.10
N ILE A 15 -37.60 -13.52 -13.11
CA ILE A 15 -37.23 -12.10 -13.01
C ILE A 15 -38.46 -11.21 -13.17
N SER A 16 -39.38 -11.59 -14.06
CA SER A 16 -40.66 -10.89 -14.23
C SER A 16 -41.46 -10.88 -12.93
N ASP A 17 -41.57 -12.02 -12.25
CA ASP A 17 -42.31 -12.15 -10.99
C ASP A 17 -41.69 -11.28 -9.88
N ARG A 18 -40.35 -11.23 -9.81
CA ARG A 18 -39.63 -10.35 -8.87
C ARG A 18 -39.85 -8.87 -9.18
N LEU A 19 -39.86 -8.48 -10.45
CA LEU A 19 -40.14 -7.11 -10.86
C LEU A 19 -41.57 -6.71 -10.51
N GLU A 20 -42.54 -7.61 -10.68
CA GLU A 20 -43.92 -7.39 -10.26
C GLU A 20 -44.06 -7.21 -8.76
N ALA A 21 -43.43 -8.07 -7.98
CA ALA A 21 -43.41 -7.93 -6.52
C ALA A 21 -42.80 -6.59 -6.07
N LEU A 22 -41.76 -6.10 -6.76
CA LEU A 22 -41.16 -4.79 -6.47
C LEU A 22 -42.08 -3.62 -6.84
N ALA A 23 -42.75 -3.71 -7.99
CA ALA A 23 -43.66 -2.67 -8.48
C ALA A 23 -45.02 -2.65 -7.75
N ALA A 24 -45.35 -3.70 -6.98
CA ALA A 24 -46.55 -3.72 -6.14
C ALA A 24 -46.46 -2.76 -4.94
N LYS A 25 -45.27 -2.23 -4.63
CA LYS A 25 -45.08 -1.24 -3.56
C LYS A 25 -45.59 0.16 -3.99
N PRO A 26 -46.25 0.91 -3.09
CA PRO A 26 -46.71 2.26 -3.40
C PRO A 26 -45.55 3.16 -3.86
N GLY A 27 -45.75 3.89 -4.95
CA GLY A 27 -44.78 4.87 -5.47
C GLY A 27 -43.70 4.32 -6.41
N ALA A 28 -43.69 3.02 -6.72
CA ALA A 28 -42.74 2.43 -7.66
C ALA A 28 -43.44 1.84 -8.90
N SER A 29 -43.03 2.26 -10.10
CA SER A 29 -43.49 1.68 -11.36
C SER A 29 -42.45 0.72 -11.93
N LYS A 30 -42.86 -0.28 -12.72
CA LYS A 30 -41.92 -1.16 -13.45
C LYS A 30 -40.91 -0.34 -14.28
N SER A 31 -41.38 0.74 -14.91
CA SER A 31 -40.52 1.63 -15.71
C SER A 31 -39.51 2.38 -14.85
N SER A 32 -39.88 2.88 -13.67
CA SER A 32 -38.94 3.60 -12.79
C SER A 32 -37.88 2.65 -12.23
N ILE A 33 -38.29 1.44 -11.81
CA ILE A 33 -37.36 0.41 -11.33
C ILE A 33 -36.35 0.03 -12.42
N LEU A 34 -36.81 -0.15 -13.66
CA LEU A 34 -35.93 -0.46 -14.79
C LEU A 34 -34.98 0.69 -15.12
N VAL A 35 -35.47 1.94 -15.09
CA VAL A 35 -34.63 3.12 -15.31
C VAL A 35 -33.54 3.20 -14.25
N ASP A 36 -33.87 3.01 -12.96
CA ASP A 36 -32.90 3.04 -11.87
C ASP A 36 -31.85 1.92 -12.01
N ALA A 37 -32.31 0.70 -12.33
CA ALA A 37 -31.41 -0.45 -12.51
C ALA A 37 -30.46 -0.26 -13.71
N VAL A 38 -30.97 0.21 -14.85
CA VAL A 38 -30.17 0.47 -16.05
C VAL A 38 -29.21 1.62 -15.82
N THR A 39 -29.66 2.71 -15.19
CA THR A 39 -28.80 3.85 -14.83
C THR A 39 -27.67 3.41 -13.89
N ALA A 40 -27.99 2.65 -12.84
CA ALA A 40 -26.99 2.12 -11.93
C ALA A 40 -26.01 1.15 -12.61
N TRP A 41 -26.47 0.40 -13.62
CA TRP A 41 -25.60 -0.50 -14.39
C TRP A 41 -24.70 0.26 -15.38
N LEU A 42 -25.23 1.27 -16.07
CA LEU A 42 -24.45 2.12 -16.97
C LEU A 42 -23.41 2.95 -16.21
N ASN A 43 -23.78 3.51 -15.06
CA ASN A 43 -22.85 4.23 -14.19
C ASN A 43 -21.73 3.31 -13.66
N ARG A 44 -22.07 2.05 -13.31
CA ARG A 44 -21.09 1.02 -12.93
C ARG A 44 -20.23 0.51 -14.09
N ARG A 45 -20.58 0.75 -15.35
CA ARG A 45 -19.70 0.46 -16.48
C ARG A 45 -18.68 1.56 -16.74
N GLY A 46 -18.85 2.74 -16.13
CA GLY A 46 -17.90 3.85 -16.20
C GLY A 46 -16.71 3.71 -15.25
N GLY A 47 -16.83 2.94 -14.17
CA GLY A 47 -15.76 2.61 -13.23
C GLY A 47 -15.77 1.11 -12.93
N SER A 48 -14.64 0.43 -13.10
CA SER A 48 -14.52 -0.99 -12.75
C SER A 48 -14.97 -1.18 -11.30
N GLU A 49 -15.91 -2.10 -11.02
CA GLU A 49 -16.35 -2.43 -9.65
C GLU A 49 -15.15 -2.74 -8.73
N LEU A 50 -14.05 -3.20 -9.31
CA LEU A 50 -12.78 -3.43 -8.63
C LEU A 50 -12.06 -2.13 -8.25
N ASP A 51 -12.11 -1.09 -9.08
CA ASP A 51 -11.52 0.22 -8.75
C ASP A 51 -12.29 0.90 -7.61
N ASP A 52 -13.61 0.85 -7.63
CA ASP A 52 -14.43 1.39 -6.53
C ASP A 52 -14.18 0.63 -5.21
N ARG A 53 -13.99 -0.69 -5.30
CA ARG A 53 -13.81 -1.54 -4.12
C ARG A 53 -12.37 -1.54 -3.59
N PHE A 54 -11.38 -1.39 -4.46
CA PHE A 54 -9.97 -1.59 -4.12
C PHE A 54 -9.06 -0.41 -4.41
N GLY A 55 -9.44 0.53 -5.27
CA GLY A 55 -8.61 1.67 -5.68
C GLY A 55 -8.10 2.48 -4.48
N LEU A 56 -9.00 2.92 -3.60
CA LEU A 56 -8.63 3.65 -2.39
C LEU A 56 -7.69 2.86 -1.46
N ARG A 57 -7.83 1.54 -1.41
CA ARG A 57 -6.96 0.67 -0.60
C ARG A 57 -5.59 0.53 -1.24
N LEU A 58 -5.53 0.37 -2.57
CA LEU A 58 -4.29 0.30 -3.34
C LEU A 58 -3.52 1.61 -3.27
N ASP A 59 -4.20 2.76 -3.34
CA ASP A 59 -3.58 4.08 -3.19
C ASP A 59 -2.95 4.27 -1.82
N ARG A 60 -3.64 3.82 -0.76
CA ARG A 60 -3.09 3.84 0.61
C ARG A 60 -1.88 2.93 0.74
N LEU A 61 -1.90 1.74 0.14
CA LEU A 61 -0.76 0.83 0.14
C LEU A 61 0.43 1.44 -0.62
N SER A 62 0.19 1.99 -1.80
CA SER A 62 1.22 2.68 -2.60
C SER A 62 1.86 3.83 -1.80
N THR A 63 1.04 4.67 -1.16
CA THR A 63 1.52 5.76 -0.31
C THR A 63 2.33 5.26 0.88
N ALA A 64 1.90 4.16 1.52
CA ALA A 64 2.63 3.55 2.62
C ALA A 64 3.99 2.99 2.16
N LEU A 65 4.05 2.35 0.98
CA LEU A 65 5.31 1.89 0.39
C LEU A 65 6.26 3.06 0.11
N SER A 66 5.79 4.12 -0.54
CA SER A 66 6.63 5.31 -0.81
C SER A 66 7.14 5.98 0.47
N ARG A 67 6.39 5.89 1.57
CA ARG A 67 6.85 6.37 2.87
C ARG A 67 7.95 5.48 3.45
N ILE A 68 7.75 4.16 3.41
CA ILE A 68 8.76 3.19 3.88
C ILE A 68 10.07 3.35 3.10
N GLU A 69 9.99 3.54 1.79
CA GLU A 69 11.17 3.77 0.94
C GLU A 69 11.92 5.05 1.36
N ARG A 70 11.19 6.15 1.59
CA ARG A 70 11.78 7.41 2.10
C ARG A 70 12.42 7.23 3.47
N ASP A 71 11.72 6.59 4.41
CA ASP A 71 12.23 6.32 5.75
C ASP A 71 13.49 5.43 5.68
N GLY A 72 13.54 4.51 4.72
CA GLY A 72 14.71 3.69 4.39
C GLY A 72 15.90 4.53 3.91
N HIS A 73 15.69 5.47 2.98
CA HIS A 73 16.73 6.40 2.55
C HIS A 73 17.26 7.27 3.69
N VAL A 74 16.38 7.84 4.51
CA VAL A 74 16.76 8.63 5.68
C VAL A 74 17.59 7.81 6.66
N THR A 75 17.20 6.55 6.90
CA THR A 75 17.94 5.65 7.79
C THR A 75 19.33 5.34 7.25
N LEU A 76 19.46 5.06 5.94
CA LEU A 76 20.74 4.81 5.28
C LEU A 76 21.64 6.04 5.31
N GLU A 77 21.11 7.22 5.03
CA GLU A 77 21.85 8.48 5.08
C GLU A 77 22.32 8.78 6.52
N THR A 78 21.42 8.62 7.49
CA THR A 78 21.73 8.80 8.92
C THR A 78 22.82 7.82 9.37
N LEU A 79 22.73 6.55 8.97
CA LEU A 79 23.72 5.54 9.32
C LEU A 79 25.08 5.84 8.66
N ALA A 80 25.09 6.27 7.39
CA ALA A 80 26.31 6.65 6.70
C ALA A 80 26.98 7.87 7.38
N LEU A 81 26.19 8.88 7.74
CA LEU A 81 26.66 10.04 8.49
C LEU A 81 27.17 9.65 9.88
N PHE A 82 26.48 8.75 10.58
CA PHE A 82 26.90 8.24 11.89
C PHE A 82 28.21 7.46 11.79
N ILE A 83 28.35 6.54 10.83
CA ILE A 83 29.61 5.81 10.61
C ILE A 83 30.74 6.78 10.28
N ARG A 84 30.51 7.77 9.41
CA ARG A 84 31.51 8.79 9.07
C ARG A 84 31.90 9.62 10.29
N PHE A 85 30.92 9.99 11.11
CA PHE A 85 31.12 10.71 12.37
C PHE A 85 31.95 9.88 13.34
N GLU A 86 31.57 8.64 13.62
CA GLU A 86 32.35 7.72 14.47
C GLU A 86 33.79 7.54 13.99
N LEU A 87 34.00 7.33 12.68
CA LEU A 87 35.34 7.24 12.10
C LEU A 87 36.15 8.55 12.20
N SER A 88 35.49 9.70 12.39
CA SER A 88 36.16 11.00 12.53
C SER A 88 36.52 11.36 13.98
N ILE A 89 35.84 10.77 14.97
CA ILE A 89 36.03 11.10 16.40
C ILE A 89 36.78 10.01 17.15
N GLN A 90 36.71 8.75 16.68
CA GLN A 90 37.70 7.76 17.09
C GLN A 90 39.06 8.30 16.68
N ALA A 91 39.89 8.63 17.69
CA ALA A 91 41.08 9.46 17.57
C ALA A 91 41.84 9.19 16.26
N PRO A 92 42.18 10.24 15.48
CA PRO A 92 42.88 10.06 14.22
C PRO A 92 44.17 9.30 14.51
N LEU A 93 44.23 8.11 13.94
CA LEU A 93 45.42 7.31 13.86
C LEU A 93 46.50 8.21 13.28
N ALA A 94 47.61 8.39 14.01
CA ALA A 94 48.72 9.23 13.56
C ALA A 94 49.05 8.89 12.09
N GLU A 95 49.55 9.84 11.29
CA GLU A 95 49.80 9.60 9.86
C GLU A 95 50.66 8.34 9.60
N ASN A 96 51.52 7.96 10.55
CA ASN A 96 52.33 6.74 10.51
C ASN A 96 51.68 5.48 11.12
N ASP A 97 50.47 5.58 11.65
CA ASP A 97 49.72 4.46 12.24
C ASP A 97 48.93 3.69 11.17
N ALA A 98 49.69 3.02 10.30
CA ALA A 98 49.15 2.10 9.31
C ALA A 98 48.38 0.94 9.96
N ALA A 99 48.76 0.55 11.19
CA ALA A 99 48.19 -0.58 11.91
C ALA A 99 46.75 -0.29 12.33
N GLY A 100 46.47 0.85 12.94
CA GLY A 100 45.09 1.14 13.31
C GLY A 100 44.21 1.54 12.11
N ARG A 101 44.79 2.05 11.01
CA ARG A 101 44.01 2.22 9.75
C ARG A 101 43.60 0.88 9.16
N ALA A 102 44.46 -0.14 9.25
CA ALA A 102 44.09 -1.50 8.90
C ALA A 102 42.99 -2.04 9.83
N LEU A 103 43.13 -1.84 11.14
CA LEU A 103 42.13 -2.27 12.12
C LEU A 103 40.75 -1.61 11.91
N ALA A 104 40.71 -0.33 11.53
CA ALA A 104 39.47 0.37 11.21
C ALA A 104 38.78 -0.23 9.96
N ARG A 105 39.55 -0.55 8.92
CA ARG A 105 39.03 -1.24 7.73
C ARG A 105 38.49 -2.63 8.07
N ASP A 106 39.21 -3.39 8.90
CA ASP A 106 38.78 -4.73 9.32
C ASP A 106 37.49 -4.68 10.14
N ARG A 107 37.37 -3.71 11.06
CA ARG A 107 36.13 -3.47 11.83
C ARG A 107 34.96 -3.08 10.93
N PHE A 108 35.20 -2.22 9.94
CA PHE A 108 34.16 -1.84 8.97
C PHE A 108 33.70 -3.05 8.13
N GLN A 109 34.64 -3.85 7.64
CA GLN A 109 34.30 -5.08 6.89
C GLN A 109 33.53 -6.09 7.76
N ALA A 110 33.93 -6.28 9.02
CA ALA A 110 33.21 -7.13 9.96
C ALA A 110 31.78 -6.63 10.21
N PHE A 111 31.60 -5.31 10.36
CA PHE A 111 30.28 -4.68 10.50
C PHE A 111 29.41 -4.92 9.25
N VAL A 112 29.94 -4.64 8.06
CA VAL A 112 29.22 -4.87 6.78
C VAL A 112 28.79 -6.32 6.64
N MET A 113 29.68 -7.27 6.95
CA MET A 113 29.37 -8.70 6.92
C MET A 113 28.29 -9.09 7.94
N GLN A 114 28.30 -8.51 9.14
CA GLN A 114 27.30 -8.77 10.17
C GLN A 114 25.93 -8.18 9.80
N VAL A 115 25.89 -6.96 9.27
CA VAL A 115 24.67 -6.34 8.73
C VAL A 115 24.13 -7.17 7.57
N GLY A 116 24.98 -7.56 6.62
CA GLY A 116 24.60 -8.41 5.48
C GLY A 116 23.97 -9.74 5.93
N ARG A 117 24.56 -10.39 6.95
CA ARG A 117 23.98 -11.62 7.55
C ARG A 117 22.61 -11.37 8.20
N GLN A 118 22.44 -10.27 8.93
CA GLN A 118 21.17 -9.97 9.61
C GLN A 118 20.06 -9.55 8.64
N VAL A 119 20.41 -8.80 7.59
CA VAL A 119 19.50 -8.47 6.49
C VAL A 119 19.06 -9.73 5.76
N ALA A 120 20.00 -10.62 5.39
CA ALA A 120 19.67 -11.91 4.77
C ALA A 120 18.83 -12.81 5.69
N ALA A 121 18.97 -12.68 7.01
CA ALA A 121 18.19 -13.43 7.99
C ALA A 121 16.80 -12.82 8.29
N GLY A 122 16.48 -11.63 7.78
CA GLY A 122 15.16 -10.99 7.92
C GLY A 122 14.76 -10.61 9.35
N LYS A 123 15.70 -10.55 10.30
CA LYS A 123 15.41 -10.26 11.72
C LYS A 123 15.44 -8.76 11.99
N ARG A 124 14.38 -8.22 12.64
CA ARG A 124 14.35 -6.82 13.12
C ARG A 124 15.44 -6.62 14.18
N THR A 125 16.27 -5.61 14.01
CA THR A 125 17.45 -5.36 14.88
C THR A 125 17.15 -4.43 16.05
N LEU A 126 16.10 -3.61 15.99
CA LEU A 126 15.68 -2.73 17.09
C LEU A 126 14.20 -2.95 17.37
N GLY A 127 13.90 -3.30 18.63
CA GLY A 127 12.56 -3.64 19.09
C GLY A 127 12.50 -5.00 19.81
N GLN A 128 13.23 -5.14 20.91
CA GLN A 128 12.73 -5.99 21.99
C GLN A 128 11.61 -5.19 22.66
N THR A 129 10.36 -5.51 22.34
CA THR A 129 9.25 -5.08 23.19
C THR A 129 9.43 -5.79 24.51
N GLU A 130 9.94 -5.09 25.52
CA GLU A 130 9.88 -5.52 26.90
C GLU A 130 8.40 -5.74 27.25
N GLN A 131 7.98 -7.00 27.22
CA GLN A 131 6.79 -7.45 27.94
C GLN A 131 7.23 -7.77 29.36
N HIS A 132 7.33 -6.74 30.20
CA HIS A 132 7.32 -6.93 31.64
C HIS A 132 5.86 -6.97 32.10
N ARG A 133 5.49 -8.13 32.66
CA ARG A 133 4.24 -8.40 33.36
C ARG A 133 4.41 -8.09 34.84
#